data_AF-A0A8T4STB7-F1
#
_entry.id   AF-A0A8T4STB7-F1
#
_cell.length_a   1.000
_cell.length_b   1.000
_cell.length_c   1.000
_cell.angle_alpha   90.00
_cell.angle_beta   90.00
_cell.angle_gamma   90.00
#
_symmetry.space_group_name_H-M   'P 1'
#
loop_
_entity.id
_entity.type
_entity.pdbx_description
1 polymer ?
#
loop_
_entity_poly.entity_id
_entity_poly.type
_entity_poly.pdbx_seq_one_letter_code
_entity_poly.pdbx_strand_id
1 'polypeptide(L)'
;MKNKVIISLIFFVFSFLIINAVNATVGVTSFYYDKNPLMVEAGEIKEVAFMLQNHGGDADAIVMVELADGGNIAEFTDENLEYFVELDSSDISVPMKITIPEDAQPGDEWNVGASFSISYKPRAGGALQLSSTYFKDFKVIVKQPDTTSTQATKTNFIGSSPIASFIVLVIILIILVLLIKFISKRKK
;
A
#
# COMPACT_ATOMS: atom_id res chain seq x y z
N MET A 1 -7.93 46.02 -3.42
CA MET A 1 -6.81 45.34 -2.74
C MET A 1 -7.23 44.09 -1.96
N LYS A 2 -8.34 44.12 -1.19
CA LYS A 2 -8.79 42.99 -0.34
C LYS A 2 -8.84 41.62 -1.04
N ASN A 3 -9.34 41.55 -2.28
CA ASN A 3 -9.46 40.27 -3.01
C ASN A 3 -8.10 39.68 -3.44
N LYS A 4 -7.07 40.51 -3.67
CA LYS A 4 -5.73 40.01 -4.05
C LYS A 4 -5.02 39.37 -2.85
N VAL A 5 -5.22 39.91 -1.66
CA VAL A 5 -4.65 39.37 -0.41
C VAL A 5 -5.26 38.01 -0.08
N ILE A 6 -6.57 37.85 -0.22
CA ILE A 6 -7.26 36.57 0.05
C ILE A 6 -6.81 35.48 -0.93
N ILE A 7 -6.68 35.79 -2.22
CA ILE A 7 -6.20 34.83 -3.23
C ILE A 7 -4.75 34.42 -2.94
N SER A 8 -3.89 35.38 -2.58
CA SER A 8 -2.51 35.09 -2.21
C SER A 8 -2.40 34.21 -0.96
N LEU A 9 -3.28 34.43 0.03
CA LEU A 9 -3.33 33.64 1.25
C LEU A 9 -3.81 32.20 0.97
N ILE A 10 -4.84 32.03 0.14
CA ILE A 10 -5.33 30.70 -0.27
C ILE A 10 -4.24 29.95 -1.03
N PHE A 11 -3.55 30.61 -1.96
CA PHE A 11 -2.45 29.99 -2.71
C PHE A 11 -1.29 29.60 -1.80
N PHE A 12 -0.95 30.44 -0.82
CA PHE A 12 0.08 30.14 0.18
C PHE A 12 -0.29 28.93 1.05
N VAL A 13 -1.52 28.89 1.58
CA VAL A 13 -2.01 27.75 2.39
C VAL A 13 -2.07 26.47 1.55
N PHE A 14 -2.54 26.55 0.31
CA PHE A 14 -2.59 25.40 -0.59
C PHE A 14 -1.21 24.89 -0.99
N SER A 15 -0.25 25.79 -1.27
CA SER A 15 1.13 25.42 -1.56
C SER A 15 1.81 24.78 -0.35
N PHE A 16 1.51 25.27 0.86
CA PHE A 16 2.00 24.67 2.10
C PHE A 16 1.42 23.25 2.33
N LEU A 17 0.16 23.01 1.94
CA LEU A 17 -0.46 21.68 2.03
C LEU A 17 0.16 20.66 1.04
N ILE A 18 0.57 21.10 -0.15
CA ILE A 18 1.18 20.19 -1.15
C ILE A 18 2.59 19.74 -0.75
N ILE A 19 3.37 20.61 -0.10
CA ILE A 19 4.78 20.31 0.26
C ILE A 19 4.88 19.20 1.32
N ASN A 20 3.83 18.97 2.11
CA ASN A 20 3.81 17.93 3.17
C ASN A 20 3.39 16.53 2.67
N ALA A 21 3.15 16.35 1.36
CA ALA A 21 2.61 15.08 0.84
C ALA A 21 3.67 14.03 0.47
N VAL A 22 4.96 14.36 0.55
CA VAL A 22 6.05 13.42 0.23
C VAL A 22 6.66 12.91 1.53
N ASN A 23 5.85 12.24 2.34
CA ASN A 23 6.38 11.55 3.52
C ASN A 23 7.02 10.24 3.07
N ALA A 24 8.14 9.93 3.71
CA ALA A 24 8.79 8.63 3.67
C ALA A 24 7.76 7.50 3.77
N THR A 25 7.83 6.51 2.88
CA THR A 25 7.01 5.30 2.95
C THR A 25 7.90 4.08 2.79
N VAL A 26 7.86 3.20 3.78
CA VAL A 26 8.29 1.81 3.59
C VAL A 26 7.29 1.15 2.64
N GLY A 27 7.79 0.54 1.57
CA GLY A 27 7.01 -0.26 0.66
C GLY A 27 6.89 -1.69 1.17
N VAL A 28 5.70 -2.27 1.05
CA VAL A 28 5.42 -3.68 1.33
C VAL A 28 4.98 -4.35 0.04
N THR A 29 5.63 -5.45 -0.33
CA THR A 29 5.29 -6.24 -1.52
C THR A 29 5.13 -7.72 -1.18
N SER A 30 4.50 -8.47 -2.08
CA SER A 30 4.36 -9.92 -2.03
C SER A 30 4.40 -10.46 -3.46
N PHE A 31 4.89 -11.69 -3.63
CA PHE A 31 4.78 -12.41 -4.90
C PHE A 31 3.32 -12.74 -5.24
N TYR A 32 2.47 -12.83 -4.24
CA TYR A 32 1.06 -13.16 -4.37
C TYR A 32 0.18 -11.92 -4.18
N TYR A 33 -0.93 -11.87 -4.93
CA TYR A 33 -1.91 -10.78 -4.91
C TYR A 33 -3.21 -11.25 -5.58
N ASP A 34 -4.25 -10.42 -5.61
CA ASP A 34 -5.58 -10.76 -6.14
C ASP A 34 -5.61 -11.48 -7.50
N LYS A 35 -4.68 -11.13 -8.41
CA LYS A 35 -4.60 -11.73 -9.76
C LYS A 35 -3.50 -12.77 -9.90
N ASN A 36 -2.74 -13.01 -8.84
CA ASN A 36 -1.72 -14.06 -8.75
C ASN A 36 -1.84 -14.73 -7.37
N PRO A 37 -2.92 -15.50 -7.14
CA PRO A 37 -3.12 -16.17 -5.87
C PRO A 37 -2.06 -17.26 -5.66
N LEU A 38 -1.89 -17.67 -4.40
CA LEU A 38 -1.08 -18.82 -4.07
C LEU A 38 -1.88 -20.10 -4.37
N MET A 39 -1.47 -20.85 -5.38
CA MET A 39 -2.05 -22.15 -5.73
C MET A 39 -1.34 -23.28 -5.00
N VAL A 40 -2.09 -24.09 -4.24
CA VAL A 40 -1.58 -25.15 -3.35
C VAL A 40 -2.47 -26.39 -3.38
N GLU A 41 -1.96 -27.53 -2.94
CA GLU A 41 -2.71 -28.77 -2.79
C GLU A 41 -3.24 -28.94 -1.34
N ALA A 42 -4.26 -29.78 -1.17
CA ALA A 42 -4.77 -30.12 0.16
C ALA A 42 -3.66 -30.80 0.99
N GLY A 43 -3.51 -30.41 2.26
CA GLY A 43 -2.41 -30.88 3.11
C GLY A 43 -1.03 -30.27 2.82
N GLU A 44 -0.89 -29.42 1.77
CA GLU A 44 0.40 -28.80 1.45
C GLU A 44 0.79 -27.76 2.51
N ILE A 45 2.07 -27.78 2.89
CA ILE A 45 2.70 -26.72 3.68
C ILE A 45 3.59 -25.92 2.74
N LYS A 46 3.45 -24.59 2.75
CA LYS A 46 4.21 -23.71 1.88
C LYS A 46 4.74 -22.49 2.63
N GLU A 47 6.02 -22.24 2.45
CA GLU A 47 6.67 -21.03 2.94
C GLU A 47 6.56 -19.93 1.88
N VAL A 48 6.13 -18.76 2.31
CA VAL A 48 5.99 -17.55 1.52
C VAL A 48 6.54 -16.37 2.32
N ALA A 49 6.68 -15.20 1.68
CA ALA A 49 7.13 -14.02 2.40
C ALA A 49 6.50 -12.75 1.84
N PHE A 50 6.29 -11.79 2.73
CA PHE A 50 6.20 -10.38 2.33
C PHE A 50 7.60 -9.79 2.28
N MET A 51 7.81 -8.82 1.39
CA MET A 51 9.10 -8.12 1.25
C MET A 51 8.93 -6.66 1.63
N LEU A 52 9.80 -6.18 2.51
CA LEU A 52 9.88 -4.78 2.90
C LEU A 52 11.00 -4.08 2.13
N GLN A 53 10.78 -2.82 1.79
CA GLN A 53 11.76 -1.95 1.14
C GLN A 53 11.61 -0.52 1.65
N ASN A 54 12.71 0.21 1.83
CA ASN A 54 12.70 1.59 2.32
C ASN A 54 13.47 2.50 1.37
N HIS A 55 12.85 2.82 0.24
CA HIS A 55 13.33 3.83 -0.72
C HIS A 55 12.54 5.14 -0.68
N GLY A 56 11.42 5.15 0.06
CA GLY A 56 10.65 6.36 0.29
C GLY A 56 11.07 6.93 1.64
N GLY A 57 11.96 7.91 1.67
CA GLY A 57 12.28 8.62 2.90
C GLY A 57 13.72 9.07 3.04
N ASP A 58 14.06 9.47 4.26
CA ASP A 58 15.41 9.89 4.64
C ASP A 58 15.83 9.33 6.02
N ALA A 59 15.12 8.32 6.52
CA ALA A 59 15.39 7.70 7.80
C ALA A 59 15.11 6.20 7.78
N ASP A 60 15.80 5.49 8.66
CA ASP A 60 15.48 4.09 8.96
C ASP A 60 14.09 3.98 9.59
N ALA A 61 13.46 2.85 9.32
CA ALA A 61 12.14 2.53 9.81
C ALA A 61 12.15 1.30 10.73
N ILE A 62 11.17 1.24 11.61
CA ILE A 62 10.80 0.06 12.37
C ILE A 62 9.40 -0.33 11.92
N VAL A 63 9.26 -1.58 11.46
CA VAL A 63 8.02 -2.13 10.94
C VAL A 63 7.55 -3.24 11.87
N MET A 64 6.39 -3.05 12.49
CA MET A 64 5.72 -4.07 13.28
C MET A 64 4.69 -4.79 12.40
N VAL A 65 4.75 -6.11 12.38
CA VAL A 65 3.87 -6.95 11.56
C VAL A 65 2.87 -7.69 12.43
N GLU A 66 1.62 -7.73 11.99
CA GLU A 66 0.57 -8.49 12.65
C GLU A 66 -0.28 -9.21 11.60
N LEU A 67 -0.73 -10.42 11.91
CA LEU A 67 -1.59 -11.19 11.02
C LEU A 67 -2.99 -10.60 11.10
N ALA A 68 -3.49 -10.08 9.98
CA ALA A 68 -4.81 -9.46 9.90
C ALA A 68 -5.90 -10.47 9.52
N ASP A 69 -5.58 -11.38 8.59
CA ASP A 69 -6.51 -12.39 8.05
C ASP A 69 -5.81 -13.73 7.83
N GLY A 70 -6.58 -14.83 7.89
CA GLY A 70 -6.09 -16.17 7.54
C GLY A 70 -5.39 -16.93 8.66
N GLY A 71 -5.55 -16.53 9.93
CA GLY A 71 -4.92 -17.18 11.09
C GLY A 71 -5.29 -18.64 11.34
N ASN A 72 -6.22 -19.20 10.56
CA ASN A 72 -6.54 -20.61 10.55
C ASN A 72 -5.60 -21.45 9.66
N ILE A 73 -4.89 -20.82 8.71
CA ILE A 73 -3.95 -21.50 7.80
C ILE A 73 -2.58 -20.82 7.73
N ALA A 74 -2.42 -19.62 8.29
CA ALA A 74 -1.20 -18.83 8.16
C ALA A 74 -0.59 -18.52 9.53
N GLU A 75 0.74 -18.63 9.61
CA GLU A 75 1.54 -18.26 10.78
C GLU A 75 2.83 -17.57 10.32
N PHE A 76 3.29 -16.54 11.04
CA PHE A 76 4.65 -16.03 10.84
C PHE A 76 5.65 -17.00 11.44
N THR A 77 6.78 -17.20 10.77
CA THR A 77 7.82 -18.12 11.25
C THR A 77 8.85 -17.44 12.14
N ASP A 78 8.92 -16.11 12.11
CA ASP A 78 9.81 -15.34 12.97
C ASP A 78 9.20 -15.16 14.37
N GLU A 79 10.03 -15.32 15.40
CA GLU A 79 9.61 -15.08 16.79
C GLU A 79 9.42 -13.58 17.08
N ASN A 80 10.20 -12.73 16.42
CA ASN A 80 10.12 -11.29 16.54
C ASN A 80 9.48 -10.68 15.29
N LEU A 81 8.32 -10.04 15.46
CA LEU A 81 7.57 -9.40 14.39
C LEU A 81 7.89 -7.90 14.24
N GLU A 82 8.97 -7.43 14.87
CA GLU A 82 9.52 -6.10 14.70
C GLU A 82 10.76 -6.14 13.80
N TYR A 83 10.66 -5.52 12.62
CA TYR A 83 11.69 -5.50 11.60
C TYR A 83 12.32 -4.11 11.51
N PHE A 84 13.65 -4.06 11.62
CA PHE A 84 14.42 -2.85 11.34
C PHE A 84 14.73 -2.76 9.84
N VAL A 85 14.30 -1.68 9.20
CA VAL A 85 14.40 -1.47 7.76
C VAL A 85 15.24 -0.22 7.50
N GLU A 86 16.52 -0.44 7.21
CA GLU A 86 17.49 0.64 6.93
C GLU A 86 17.08 1.49 5.73
N LEU A 87 17.44 2.76 5.73
CA LEU A 87 17.27 3.61 4.56
C LEU A 87 17.99 3.00 3.34
N ASP A 88 17.35 3.08 2.18
CA ASP A 88 17.82 2.53 0.89
C ASP A 88 18.02 0.99 0.89
N SER A 89 17.37 0.29 1.82
CA SER A 89 17.33 -1.18 1.82
C SER A 89 16.17 -1.74 1.00
N SER A 90 16.38 -2.94 0.46
CA SER A 90 15.40 -3.74 -0.26
C SER A 90 15.35 -5.18 0.29
N ASP A 91 14.29 -5.89 -0.06
CA ASP A 91 14.20 -7.35 0.07
C ASP A 91 14.34 -7.88 1.50
N ILE A 92 13.90 -7.10 2.50
CA ILE A 92 13.80 -7.59 3.88
C ILE A 92 12.59 -8.52 3.96
N SER A 93 12.87 -9.81 4.16
CA SER A 93 11.87 -10.87 4.17
C SER A 93 11.11 -10.92 5.49
N VAL A 94 9.78 -11.01 5.40
CA VAL A 94 8.87 -11.31 6.50
C VAL A 94 8.26 -12.68 6.20
N PRO A 95 8.90 -13.76 6.68
CA PRO A 95 8.55 -15.13 6.32
C PRO A 95 7.25 -15.58 7.02
N MET A 96 6.43 -16.28 6.25
CA MET A 96 5.13 -16.80 6.66
C MET A 96 4.99 -18.22 6.14
N LYS A 97 4.41 -19.08 6.96
CA LYS A 97 4.08 -20.46 6.63
C LYS A 97 2.58 -20.60 6.47
N ILE A 98 2.19 -21.21 5.37
CA ILE A 98 0.81 -21.54 5.03
C ILE A 98 0.64 -23.06 5.16
N THR A 99 -0.35 -23.49 5.93
CA THR A 99 -0.68 -24.91 6.14
C THR A 99 -2.12 -25.14 5.70
N ILE A 100 -2.30 -25.90 4.62
CA ILE A 100 -3.62 -26.23 4.09
C ILE A 100 -4.16 -27.46 4.80
N PRO A 101 -5.42 -27.46 5.26
CA PRO A 101 -6.04 -28.66 5.82
C PRO A 101 -6.04 -29.82 4.82
N GLU A 102 -5.88 -31.06 5.31
CA GLU A 102 -5.91 -32.26 4.47
C GLU A 102 -7.30 -32.53 3.86
N ASP A 103 -8.36 -32.07 4.53
CA ASP A 103 -9.76 -32.23 4.11
C ASP A 103 -10.24 -31.11 3.17
N ALA A 104 -9.36 -30.18 2.83
CA ALA A 104 -9.64 -29.08 1.91
C ALA A 104 -10.07 -29.61 0.53
N GLN A 105 -11.13 -29.03 -0.02
CA GLN A 105 -11.67 -29.39 -1.31
C GLN A 105 -11.09 -28.52 -2.42
N PRO A 106 -10.96 -29.04 -3.64
CA PRO A 106 -10.54 -28.23 -4.78
C PRO A 106 -11.40 -26.99 -5.00
N GLY A 107 -10.76 -25.83 -5.10
CA GLY A 107 -11.44 -24.53 -5.22
C GLY A 107 -11.77 -23.86 -3.89
N ASP A 108 -11.47 -24.48 -2.74
CA ASP A 108 -11.52 -23.78 -1.45
C ASP A 108 -10.54 -22.59 -1.48
N GLU A 109 -11.00 -21.46 -0.93
CA GLU A 109 -10.25 -20.20 -0.91
C GLU A 109 -10.13 -19.67 0.52
N TRP A 110 -8.94 -19.17 0.86
CA TRP A 110 -8.70 -18.38 2.06
C TRP A 110 -8.07 -17.05 1.70
N ASN A 111 -8.46 -15.98 2.40
CA ASN A 111 -7.71 -14.73 2.36
C ASN A 111 -6.64 -14.77 3.45
N VAL A 112 -5.41 -14.45 3.09
CA VAL A 112 -4.29 -14.33 4.03
C VAL A 112 -3.76 -12.91 3.93
N GLY A 113 -3.76 -12.21 5.06
CA GLY A 113 -3.44 -10.79 5.09
C GLY A 113 -2.63 -10.42 6.33
N ALA A 114 -1.75 -9.44 6.16
CA ALA A 114 -0.93 -8.89 7.23
C ALA A 114 -1.05 -7.37 7.27
N SER A 115 -0.98 -6.81 8.47
CA SER A 115 -0.85 -5.38 8.72
C SER A 115 0.60 -5.04 9.05
N PHE A 116 1.05 -3.88 8.58
CA PHE A 116 2.42 -3.40 8.68
C PHE A 116 2.40 -1.99 9.25
N SER A 117 2.65 -1.87 10.55
CA SER A 117 2.69 -0.59 11.25
C SER A 117 4.10 -0.04 11.25
N ILE A 118 4.28 1.13 10.66
CA ILE A 118 5.59 1.75 10.43
C ILE A 118 5.77 2.93 11.37
N SER A 119 6.92 2.93 12.02
CA SER A 119 7.43 4.05 12.80
C SER A 119 8.84 4.39 12.34
N TYR A 120 9.21 5.66 12.46
CA TYR A 120 10.55 6.14 12.12
C TYR A 120 11.26 6.57 13.39
N LYS A 121 12.58 6.44 13.44
CA LYS A 121 13.33 6.96 14.59
C LYS A 121 13.18 8.49 14.66
N PRO A 122 12.91 9.07 15.84
CA PRO A 122 12.80 10.52 15.96
C PRO A 122 14.16 11.16 15.67
N ARG A 123 14.22 12.11 14.74
CA ARG A 123 15.41 12.97 14.62
C ARG A 123 15.41 14.01 15.73
N ALA A 124 16.59 14.28 16.31
CA ALA A 124 16.75 15.30 17.34
C ALA A 124 16.28 16.67 16.81
N GLY A 125 15.23 17.22 17.42
CA GLY A 125 14.59 18.48 17.02
C GLY A 125 13.43 18.35 16.01
N GLY A 126 12.94 17.14 15.74
CA GLY A 126 11.99 16.84 14.66
C GLY A 126 10.52 17.20 14.92
N ALA A 127 9.83 17.53 13.83
CA ALA A 127 8.39 17.76 13.73
C ALA A 127 7.55 16.51 14.10
N LEU A 128 6.23 16.69 14.24
CA LEU A 128 5.27 15.61 14.48
C LEU A 128 5.47 14.47 13.47
N GLN A 129 5.85 13.28 13.93
CA GLN A 129 6.02 12.10 13.09
C GLN A 129 4.67 11.38 12.99
N LEU A 130 4.21 11.13 11.76
CA LEU A 130 3.01 10.35 11.50
C LEU A 130 3.40 8.87 11.38
N SER A 131 2.78 8.02 12.18
CA SER A 131 2.81 6.56 11.96
C SER A 131 1.84 6.20 10.85
N SER A 132 2.21 5.27 9.98
CA SER A 132 1.32 4.70 8.96
C SER A 132 1.16 3.21 9.16
N THR A 133 -0.01 2.68 8.82
CA THR A 133 -0.26 1.24 8.77
C THR A 133 -0.71 0.86 7.37
N TYR A 134 -0.06 -0.14 6.79
CA TYR A 134 -0.46 -0.72 5.51
C TYR A 134 -1.05 -2.10 5.73
N PHE A 135 -2.00 -2.47 4.88
CA PHE A 135 -2.56 -3.82 4.84
C PHE A 135 -2.20 -4.44 3.49
N LYS A 136 -1.73 -5.69 3.54
CA LYS A 136 -1.42 -6.45 2.33
C LYS A 136 -1.95 -7.86 2.48
N ASP A 137 -2.73 -8.28 1.51
CA ASP A 137 -3.35 -9.59 1.45
C ASP A 137 -3.19 -10.25 0.08
N PHE A 138 -3.39 -11.57 0.09
CA PHE A 138 -3.49 -12.40 -1.09
C PHE A 138 -4.35 -13.63 -0.80
N LYS A 139 -4.90 -14.21 -1.87
CA LYS A 139 -5.69 -15.43 -1.80
C LYS A 139 -4.82 -16.67 -1.86
N VAL A 140 -5.22 -17.69 -1.12
CA VAL A 140 -4.72 -19.06 -1.21
C VAL A 140 -5.83 -19.95 -1.73
N ILE A 141 -5.57 -20.70 -2.81
CA ILE A 141 -6.58 -21.49 -3.53
C ILE A 141 -6.11 -22.93 -3.70
N VAL A 142 -6.96 -23.88 -3.35
CA VAL A 142 -6.70 -25.32 -3.55
C VAL A 142 -6.85 -25.66 -5.02
N LYS A 143 -5.79 -26.24 -5.61
CA LYS A 143 -5.80 -26.68 -7.01
C LYS A 143 -6.85 -27.75 -7.25
N GLN A 144 -7.48 -27.70 -8.42
CA GLN A 144 -8.21 -28.84 -8.95
C GLN A 144 -7.23 -29.86 -9.51
N PRO A 145 -7.41 -31.17 -9.22
CA PRO A 145 -6.60 -32.21 -9.85
C PRO A 145 -6.72 -32.06 -11.37
N ASP A 146 -5.58 -31.95 -12.04
CA ASP A 146 -5.47 -31.43 -13.39
C ASP A 146 -6.49 -32.03 -14.37
N THR A 147 -7.44 -31.19 -14.82
CA THR A 147 -7.86 -31.25 -16.21
C THR A 147 -7.23 -30.04 -16.89
N THR A 148 -6.06 -30.28 -17.49
CA THR A 148 -5.26 -29.38 -18.33
C THR A 148 -6.01 -28.12 -18.80
N SER A 149 -5.67 -26.95 -18.26
CA SER A 149 -6.00 -25.68 -18.93
C SER A 149 -4.94 -24.63 -18.65
N THR A 150 -3.91 -24.67 -19.49
CA THR A 150 -3.03 -23.54 -19.73
C THR A 150 -3.85 -22.44 -20.42
N GLN A 151 -4.40 -21.49 -19.65
CA GLN A 151 -4.77 -20.19 -20.19
C GLN A 151 -4.02 -19.10 -19.43
N ALA A 152 -2.84 -18.78 -19.95
CA ALA A 152 -2.20 -17.50 -19.72
C ALA A 152 -3.07 -16.41 -20.37
N THR A 153 -4.06 -15.89 -19.63
CA THR A 153 -4.80 -14.71 -20.05
C THR A 153 -3.89 -13.50 -19.92
N LYS A 154 -3.27 -13.10 -21.04
CA LYS A 154 -2.68 -11.78 -21.20
C LYS A 154 -3.79 -10.74 -21.00
N THR A 155 -3.93 -10.26 -19.78
CA THR A 155 -4.79 -9.12 -19.46
C THR A 155 -4.05 -7.86 -19.87
N ASN A 156 -4.56 -7.17 -20.89
CA ASN A 156 -4.09 -5.85 -21.25
C ASN A 156 -4.24 -4.93 -20.02
N PHE A 157 -3.11 -4.56 -19.44
CA PHE A 157 -3.02 -3.65 -18.32
C PHE A 157 -3.40 -2.25 -18.82
N ILE A 158 -4.68 -1.91 -18.76
CA ILE A 158 -5.11 -0.51 -18.74
C ILE A 158 -4.85 -0.04 -17.32
N GLY A 159 -3.57 0.19 -17.01
CA GLY A 159 -3.18 0.89 -15.80
C GLY A 159 -3.88 2.25 -15.85
N SER A 160 -4.69 2.55 -14.84
CA SER A 160 -5.14 3.90 -14.57
C SER A 160 -3.89 4.73 -14.32
N SER A 161 -3.36 5.32 -15.39
CA SER A 161 -2.15 6.10 -15.34
C SER A 161 -2.33 7.21 -14.31
N PRO A 162 -1.32 7.47 -13.45
CA PRO A 162 -1.36 8.58 -12.49
C PRO A 162 -1.61 9.95 -13.16
N ILE A 163 -1.48 10.02 -14.48
CA ILE A 163 -1.85 11.16 -15.33
C ILE A 163 -3.35 11.48 -15.24
N ALA A 164 -4.24 10.48 -15.17
CA ALA A 164 -5.69 10.71 -15.13
C ALA A 164 -6.11 11.39 -13.82
N SER A 165 -5.57 10.94 -12.69
CA SER A 165 -5.79 11.56 -11.38
C SER A 165 -5.21 12.99 -11.32
N PHE A 166 -4.07 13.22 -11.98
CA PHE A 166 -3.47 14.55 -12.09
C PHE A 166 -4.32 15.51 -12.93
N ILE A 167 -4.91 15.06 -14.04
CA ILE A 167 -5.80 15.88 -14.88
C ILE A 167 -7.06 16.31 -14.11
N VAL A 168 -7.67 15.41 -13.32
CA VAL A 168 -8.83 15.74 -12.49
C VAL A 168 -8.50 16.84 -11.48
N LEU A 169 -7.32 16.77 -10.85
CA LEU A 169 -6.85 17.79 -9.92
C LEU A 169 -6.66 19.15 -10.59
N VAL A 170 -6.07 19.19 -11.79
CA VAL A 170 -5.90 20.42 -12.58
C VAL A 170 -7.26 21.03 -12.96
N ILE A 171 -8.24 20.21 -13.36
CA ILE A 171 -9.59 20.67 -13.70
C ILE A 171 -10.29 21.30 -12.48
N ILE A 172 -10.21 20.65 -11.31
CA ILE A 172 -10.76 21.19 -10.06
C ILE A 172 -10.13 22.56 -9.74
N LEU A 173 -8.82 22.68 -9.95
CA LEU A 173 -8.08 23.92 -9.69
C LEU A 173 -8.50 25.06 -10.63
N ILE A 174 -8.71 24.75 -11.92
CA ILE A 174 -9.25 25.72 -12.91
C ILE A 174 -10.66 26.17 -12.51
N ILE A 175 -11.54 25.25 -12.11
CA ILE A 175 -12.91 25.57 -11.67
C ILE A 175 -12.88 26.47 -10.44
N LEU A 176 -12.00 26.20 -9.47
CA LEU A 176 -11.84 27.01 -8.27
C LEU A 176 -11.44 28.44 -8.61
N VAL A 177 -10.47 28.61 -9.53
CA VAL A 177 -10.01 29.93 -10.00
C VAL A 177 -11.15 30.68 -10.71
N LEU A 178 -11.94 29.99 -11.55
CA LEU A 178 -13.09 30.59 -12.24
C LEU A 178 -14.20 31.02 -11.27
N LEU A 179 -14.51 30.21 -10.25
CA LEU A 179 -15.48 30.54 -9.21
C LEU A 179 -15.04 31.77 -8.40
N ILE A 180 -13.77 31.83 -8.00
CA ILE A 180 -13.20 32.98 -7.31
C ILE A 180 -13.32 34.24 -8.18
N LYS A 181 -12.99 34.14 -9.48
CA LYS A 181 -13.12 35.25 -10.43
C LYS A 181 -14.57 35.71 -10.56
N PHE A 182 -15.51 34.78 -10.70
CA PHE A 182 -16.95 35.05 -10.82
C PHE A 182 -17.52 35.76 -9.58
N ILE A 183 -17.21 35.25 -8.38
CA ILE A 183 -17.63 35.87 -7.11
C ILE A 183 -17.00 37.25 -6.93
N SER A 184 -15.74 37.43 -7.34
CA SER A 184 -15.07 38.74 -7.28
C SER A 184 -15.71 39.78 -8.21
N LYS A 185 -16.30 39.34 -9.33
CA LYS A 185 -16.93 40.21 -10.33
C LYS A 185 -18.35 40.62 -9.92
N ARG A 186 -19.06 39.78 -9.16
CA ARG A 186 -20.40 40.09 -8.60
C ARG A 186 -20.39 41.10 -7.46
N LYS A 187 -19.25 41.35 -6.82
CA LYS A 187 -19.09 42.34 -5.74
C LYS A 187 -18.64 43.73 -6.23
N LYS A 188 -18.55 43.93 -7.55
CA LYS A 188 -18.46 45.25 -8.19
C LYS A 188 -19.80 45.56 -8.81
#